data_AF-A0AA36KBH6-F1
#
_entry.id   AF-A0AA36KBH6-F1
#
_cell.length_a   1.000
_cell.length_b   1.000
_cell.length_c   1.000
_cell.angle_alpha   90.00
_cell.angle_beta   90.00
_cell.angle_gamma   90.00
#
_symmetry.space_group_name_H-M   'P 1'
#
loop_
_entity.id
_entity.type
_entity.pdbx_description
1 polymer ?
#
loop_
_entity_poly.entity_id
_entity_poly.type
_entity_poly.pdbx_seq_one_letter_code
_entity_poly.pdbx_strand_id
1 'polypeptide(L)'
;MTFYKYFPSKEKLIEECLLLRNSLLQNSLTAAISKQDENDPLARIKAIFLWYADWFNSEDFNGCMFQKALEEVLKQYPSTHQPATLYKIWLTQLMQDLLVQHEIEESRPLALLLVNILEGMTIQAQVEHGSVKINDYWKRVEKLIEFEKVAQ
;
A
#
# COMPACT_ATOMS: atom_id res chain seq x y z
N MET A 1 -32.63 11.68 -15.65
CA MET A 1 -31.20 11.91 -15.35
C MET A 1 -30.85 11.18 -14.06
N THR A 2 -30.13 10.05 -14.14
CA THR A 2 -29.76 9.22 -12.97
C THR A 2 -28.40 9.61 -12.39
N PHE A 3 -27.44 10.04 -13.20
CA PHE A 3 -26.08 10.37 -12.76
C PHE A 3 -26.03 11.50 -11.73
N TYR A 4 -26.51 12.69 -12.08
CA TYR A 4 -26.47 13.88 -11.22
C TYR A 4 -27.36 13.80 -9.97
N LYS A 5 -28.22 12.78 -9.90
CA LYS A 5 -28.97 12.45 -8.69
C LYS A 5 -28.06 11.87 -7.59
N TYR A 6 -27.04 11.10 -7.97
CA TYR A 6 -26.14 10.42 -7.04
C TYR A 6 -24.76 11.08 -6.96
N PHE A 7 -24.27 11.66 -8.06
CA PHE A 7 -22.98 12.34 -8.11
C PHE A 7 -23.15 13.75 -8.67
N PRO A 8 -23.03 14.81 -7.85
CA PRO A 8 -23.26 16.19 -8.29
C PRO A 8 -22.24 16.66 -9.34
N SER A 9 -21.09 16.02 -9.45
CA SER A 9 -20.05 16.33 -10.43
C SER A 9 -19.19 15.12 -10.77
N LYS A 10 -18.42 15.20 -11.86
CA LYS A 10 -17.39 14.22 -12.21
C LYS A 10 -16.30 14.15 -11.12
N GLU A 11 -15.92 15.31 -10.57
CA GLU A 11 -14.99 15.39 -9.43
C GLU A 11 -15.47 14.52 -8.27
N LYS A 12 -16.73 14.70 -7.86
CA LYS A 12 -17.27 13.96 -6.72
C LYS A 12 -17.31 12.46 -6.99
N LEU A 13 -17.63 12.04 -8.21
CA LEU A 13 -17.54 10.64 -8.59
C LEU A 13 -16.11 10.10 -8.47
N ILE A 14 -15.10 10.81 -8.97
CA ILE A 14 -13.69 10.38 -8.91
C ILE A 14 -13.25 10.25 -7.44
N GLU A 15 -13.55 11.24 -6.60
CA GLU A 15 -13.25 11.20 -5.17
C GLU A 15 -13.86 9.96 -4.49
N GLU A 16 -15.15 9.71 -4.70
CA GLU A 16 -15.85 8.54 -4.13
C GLU A 16 -15.29 7.21 -4.66
N CYS A 17 -14.90 7.15 -5.94
CA CYS A 17 -14.22 5.97 -6.49
C CYS A 17 -12.87 5.70 -5.79
N LEU A 18 -12.10 6.74 -5.49
CA LEU A 18 -10.82 6.60 -4.78
C LEU A 18 -11.04 6.20 -3.31
N LEU A 19 -12.04 6.75 -2.64
CA LEU A 19 -12.41 6.36 -1.27
C LEU A 19 -12.91 4.91 -1.18
N LEU A 20 -13.70 4.48 -2.16
CA LEU A 20 -14.10 3.08 -2.28
C LEU A 20 -12.87 2.19 -2.52
N ARG A 21 -11.97 2.59 -3.43
CA ARG A 21 -10.72 1.86 -3.69
C ARG A 21 -9.87 1.73 -2.43
N ASN A 22 -9.76 2.78 -1.62
CA ASN A 22 -9.10 2.73 -0.30
C ASN A 22 -9.69 1.62 0.56
N SER A 23 -10.99 1.66 0.78
CA SER A 23 -11.68 0.70 1.66
C SER A 23 -11.48 -0.74 1.20
N LEU A 24 -11.58 -0.99 -0.13
CA LEU A 24 -11.38 -2.33 -0.70
C LEU A 24 -9.94 -2.84 -0.51
N LEU A 25 -8.94 -1.99 -0.73
CA LEU A 25 -7.53 -2.36 -0.53
C LEU A 25 -7.24 -2.63 0.93
N GLN A 26 -7.70 -1.76 1.83
CA GLN A 26 -7.51 -1.94 3.27
C GLN A 26 -8.13 -3.25 3.75
N ASN A 27 -9.38 -3.52 3.40
CA ASN A 27 -10.07 -4.75 3.77
C ASN A 27 -9.35 -6.00 3.23
N SER A 28 -8.93 -5.97 1.96
CA SER A 28 -8.23 -7.10 1.34
C SER A 28 -6.86 -7.36 1.97
N LEU A 29 -6.09 -6.29 2.20
CA LEU A 29 -4.76 -6.39 2.81
C LEU A 29 -4.85 -6.85 4.27
N THR A 30 -5.76 -6.28 5.06
CA THR A 30 -6.00 -6.71 6.45
C THR A 30 -6.43 -8.17 6.52
N ALA A 31 -7.28 -8.64 5.59
CA ALA A 31 -7.67 -10.05 5.52
C ALA A 31 -6.52 -10.98 5.10
N ALA A 32 -5.51 -10.50 4.36
CA ALA A 32 -4.32 -11.27 4.06
C ALA A 32 -3.39 -11.39 5.27
N ILE A 33 -3.23 -10.30 6.03
CA ILE A 33 -2.44 -10.26 7.27
C ILE A 33 -3.05 -11.14 8.35
N SER A 34 -4.38 -11.13 8.52
CA SER A 34 -5.08 -11.89 9.57
C SER A 34 -5.01 -13.42 9.42
N LYS A 35 -4.48 -13.92 8.29
CA LYS A 35 -4.21 -15.35 8.09
C LYS A 35 -2.91 -15.82 8.73
N GLN A 36 -2.03 -14.88 9.10
CA GLN A 36 -0.77 -15.19 9.78
C GLN A 36 -0.98 -15.25 11.29
N ASP A 37 -0.07 -15.91 12.01
CA ASP A 37 -0.07 -15.93 13.48
C ASP A 37 0.04 -14.50 14.03
N GLU A 38 -0.83 -14.16 14.99
CA GLU A 38 -0.81 -12.85 15.65
C GLU A 38 0.49 -12.63 16.45
N ASN A 39 1.14 -13.71 16.89
CA ASN A 39 2.42 -13.67 17.60
C ASN A 39 3.65 -13.63 16.68
N ASP A 40 3.45 -13.62 15.35
CA ASP A 40 4.53 -13.50 14.36
C ASP A 40 4.37 -12.21 13.54
N PRO A 41 4.76 -11.04 14.08
CA PRO A 41 4.66 -9.77 13.37
C PRO A 41 5.53 -9.72 12.10
N LEU A 42 6.63 -10.49 12.04
CA LEU A 42 7.49 -10.53 10.85
C LEU A 42 6.79 -11.26 9.70
N ALA A 43 6.11 -12.39 9.97
CA ALA A 43 5.28 -13.07 8.99
C ALA A 43 4.12 -12.18 8.52
N ARG A 44 3.54 -11.37 9.41
CA ARG A 44 2.49 -10.40 9.05
C ARG A 44 3.00 -9.28 8.13
N ILE A 45 4.20 -8.76 8.39
CA ILE A 45 4.86 -7.80 7.47
C ILE A 45 5.13 -8.48 6.13
N LYS A 46 5.65 -9.71 6.13
CA LYS A 46 5.86 -10.50 4.90
C LYS A 46 4.59 -10.68 4.10
N ALA A 47 3.46 -10.93 4.77
CA ALA A 47 2.17 -11.07 4.11
C ALA A 47 1.75 -9.79 3.35
N ILE A 48 2.15 -8.60 3.80
CA ILE A 48 1.94 -7.35 3.05
C ILE A 48 2.69 -7.41 1.72
N PHE A 49 3.97 -7.77 1.74
CA PHE A 49 4.79 -7.89 0.54
C PHE A 49 4.24 -8.92 -0.44
N LEU A 50 3.82 -10.09 0.08
CA LEU A 50 3.22 -11.14 -0.75
C LEU A 50 1.87 -10.71 -1.34
N TRP A 51 1.04 -10.01 -0.59
CA TRP A 51 -0.23 -9.46 -1.10
C TRP A 51 0.01 -8.48 -2.26
N TYR A 52 1.03 -7.62 -2.15
CA TYR A 52 1.42 -6.74 -3.26
C TYR A 52 1.90 -7.54 -4.48
N ALA A 53 2.67 -8.61 -4.27
CA ALA A 53 3.09 -9.49 -5.37
C ALA A 53 1.91 -10.19 -6.05
N ASP A 54 0.93 -10.68 -5.29
CA ASP A 54 -0.30 -11.27 -5.85
C ASP A 54 -1.07 -10.22 -6.65
N TRP A 55 -1.17 -8.99 -6.14
CA TRP A 55 -1.80 -7.88 -6.84
C TRP A 55 -1.08 -7.55 -8.17
N PHE A 56 0.25 -7.50 -8.19
CA PHE A 56 1.04 -7.24 -9.41
C PHE A 56 0.84 -8.31 -10.50
N ASN A 57 0.53 -9.54 -10.11
CA ASN A 57 0.33 -10.67 -11.02
C ASN A 57 -1.16 -10.92 -11.37
N SER A 58 -2.07 -10.10 -10.86
CA SER A 58 -3.49 -10.19 -11.22
C SER A 58 -3.75 -9.71 -12.65
N GLU A 59 -4.74 -10.31 -13.33
CA GLU A 59 -5.11 -9.93 -14.71
C GLU A 59 -5.55 -8.46 -14.82
N ASP A 60 -6.11 -7.91 -13.74
CA ASP A 60 -6.61 -6.53 -13.67
C ASP A 60 -5.57 -5.53 -13.14
N PHE A 61 -4.29 -5.92 -13.04
CA PHE A 61 -3.24 -5.02 -12.59
C PHE A 61 -2.95 -3.94 -13.64
N ASN A 62 -3.32 -2.70 -13.31
CA ASN A 62 -3.14 -1.52 -14.17
C ASN A 62 -2.37 -0.40 -13.45
N GLY A 63 -1.51 -0.75 -12.50
CA GLY A 63 -0.82 0.20 -11.63
C GLY A 63 -1.70 0.74 -10.49
N CYS A 64 -1.17 1.71 -9.75
CA CYS A 64 -1.87 2.29 -8.61
C CYS A 64 -2.85 3.39 -9.05
N MET A 65 -4.14 3.21 -8.74
CA MET A 65 -5.19 4.19 -9.04
C MET A 65 -4.93 5.55 -8.35
N PHE A 66 -4.33 5.56 -7.16
CA PHE A 66 -3.98 6.81 -6.46
C PHE A 66 -2.86 7.58 -7.16
N GLN A 67 -1.80 6.89 -7.59
CA GLN A 67 -0.68 7.53 -8.30
C GLN A 67 -1.17 8.15 -9.61
N LYS A 68 -1.96 7.39 -10.40
CA LYS A 68 -2.60 7.91 -11.62
C LYS A 68 -3.48 9.12 -11.36
N ALA A 69 -4.30 9.10 -10.30
CA ALA A 69 -5.15 10.24 -9.96
C ALA A 69 -4.33 11.51 -9.62
N LEU A 70 -3.20 11.34 -8.92
CA LEU A 70 -2.28 12.44 -8.60
C LEU A 70 -1.58 13.00 -9.85
N GLU A 71 -1.23 12.13 -10.80
CA GLU A 71 -0.55 12.49 -12.03
C GLU A 71 -1.47 13.15 -13.06
N GLU A 72 -2.67 12.58 -13.26
CA GLU A 72 -3.54 12.93 -14.38
C GLU A 72 -4.53 14.05 -14.05
N VAL A 73 -5.09 14.06 -12.84
CA VAL A 73 -6.27 14.89 -12.55
C VAL A 73 -6.14 15.80 -11.34
N LEU A 74 -5.06 15.71 -10.56
CA LEU A 74 -4.86 16.52 -9.35
C LEU A 74 -5.02 18.03 -9.57
N LYS A 75 -4.48 18.56 -10.67
CA LYS A 75 -4.58 19.99 -11.00
C LYS A 75 -6.01 20.43 -11.24
N GLN A 76 -6.84 19.53 -11.78
CA GLN A 76 -8.24 19.82 -12.08
C GLN A 76 -9.15 19.55 -10.86
N TYR A 77 -8.83 18.51 -10.09
CA TYR A 77 -9.62 18.02 -8.97
C TYR A 77 -8.70 17.82 -7.75
N PRO A 78 -8.36 18.88 -6.99
CA PRO A 78 -7.47 18.78 -5.83
C PRO A 78 -7.98 17.83 -4.74
N SER A 79 -9.29 17.58 -4.70
CA SER A 79 -9.95 16.61 -3.81
C SER A 79 -9.39 15.18 -3.96
N THR A 80 -8.82 14.82 -5.11
CA THR A 80 -8.22 13.49 -5.32
C THR A 80 -6.94 13.25 -4.52
N HIS A 81 -6.32 14.33 -3.98
CA HIS A 81 -5.14 14.22 -3.12
C HIS A 81 -5.44 13.52 -1.80
N GLN A 82 -6.60 13.80 -1.21
CA GLN A 82 -6.93 13.32 0.13
C GLN A 82 -7.05 11.79 0.20
N PRO A 83 -7.78 11.10 -0.71
CA PRO A 83 -7.82 9.64 -0.71
C PRO A 83 -6.42 8.99 -0.79
N ALA A 84 -5.54 9.49 -1.67
CA ALA A 84 -4.18 8.99 -1.79
C ALA A 84 -3.38 9.16 -0.48
N THR A 85 -3.52 10.32 0.15
CA THR A 85 -2.88 10.65 1.44
C THR A 85 -3.37 9.72 2.56
N LEU A 86 -4.68 9.50 2.64
CA LEU A 86 -5.30 8.63 3.63
C LEU A 86 -4.78 7.18 3.51
N TYR A 87 -4.62 6.67 2.29
CA TYR A 87 -4.02 5.35 2.07
C TYR A 87 -2.60 5.26 2.60
N LYS A 88 -1.76 6.25 2.25
CA LYS A 88 -0.35 6.28 2.65
C LYS A 88 -0.18 6.38 4.15
N ILE A 89 -0.97 7.23 4.81
CA ILE A 89 -0.99 7.34 6.28
C ILE A 89 -1.38 6.01 6.91
N TRP A 90 -2.48 5.41 6.44
CA TRP A 90 -2.96 4.14 6.97
C TRP A 90 -1.93 3.01 6.82
N LEU A 91 -1.35 2.84 5.63
CA LEU A 91 -0.39 1.77 5.38
C LEU A 91 0.91 1.96 6.18
N THR A 92 1.36 3.21 6.32
CA THR A 92 2.53 3.54 7.15
C THR A 92 2.25 3.23 8.62
N GLN A 93 1.07 3.58 9.12
CA GLN A 93 0.70 3.28 10.51
C GLN A 93 0.61 1.77 10.74
N LEU A 94 -0.05 1.02 9.85
CA LEU A 94 -0.13 -0.44 9.91
C LEU A 94 1.26 -1.08 9.93
N MET A 95 2.17 -0.63 9.06
CA MET A 95 3.55 -1.12 9.01
C MET A 95 4.29 -0.79 10.32
N GLN A 96 4.14 0.44 10.82
CA GLN A 96 4.75 0.86 12.09
C GLN A 96 4.26 0.00 13.25
N ASP A 97 2.95 -0.24 13.36
CA ASP A 97 2.37 -1.03 14.46
C ASP A 97 2.91 -2.46 14.47
N LEU A 98 3.10 -3.07 13.29
CA LEU A 98 3.72 -4.39 13.18
C LEU A 98 5.20 -4.37 13.55
N LEU A 99 5.94 -3.32 13.18
CA LEU A 99 7.35 -3.17 13.57
C LEU A 99 7.49 -2.95 15.08
N VAL A 100 6.59 -2.20 15.71
CA VAL A 100 6.54 -2.04 17.18
C VAL A 100 6.26 -3.37 17.85
N GLN A 101 5.32 -4.17 17.34
CA GLN A 101 5.06 -5.54 17.83
C GLN A 101 6.28 -6.45 17.67
N HIS A 102 7.13 -6.18 16.67
CA HIS A 102 8.41 -6.87 16.46
C HIS A 102 9.57 -6.29 17.28
N GLU A 103 9.29 -5.38 18.23
CA GLU A 103 10.26 -4.75 19.12
C GLU A 103 11.28 -3.90 18.36
N ILE A 104 10.82 -3.11 17.39
CA ILE A 104 11.64 -2.09 16.73
C ILE A 104 11.40 -0.71 17.36
N GLU A 105 12.38 -0.15 18.05
CA GLU A 105 12.31 1.20 18.64
C GLU A 105 12.12 2.29 17.57
N GLU A 106 13.03 2.37 16.61
CA GLU A 106 12.97 3.33 15.47
C GLU A 106 12.02 2.85 14.35
N SER A 107 10.81 2.45 14.75
CA SER A 107 9.80 1.85 13.88
C SER A 107 9.28 2.79 12.78
N ARG A 108 9.15 4.09 13.05
CA ARG A 108 8.52 5.04 12.12
C ARG A 108 9.37 5.31 10.87
N PRO A 109 10.67 5.63 10.95
CA PRO A 109 11.52 5.78 9.77
C PRO A 109 11.57 4.49 8.93
N LEU A 110 11.69 3.32 9.58
CA LEU A 110 11.70 2.04 8.89
C LEU A 110 10.35 1.78 8.19
N ALA A 111 9.22 2.02 8.85
CA ALA A 111 7.89 1.88 8.25
C ALA A 111 7.75 2.72 6.97
N LEU A 112 8.18 3.98 7.00
CA LEU A 112 8.17 4.87 5.84
C LEU A 112 9.03 4.31 4.69
N LEU A 113 10.22 3.80 5.01
CA LEU A 113 11.10 3.19 4.01
C LEU A 113 10.47 1.94 3.38
N LEU A 114 9.90 1.05 4.17
CA LEU A 114 9.23 -0.16 3.66
C LEU A 114 8.02 0.18 2.79
N VAL A 115 7.23 1.19 3.17
CA VAL A 115 6.11 1.68 2.35
C VAL A 115 6.61 2.29 1.03
N ASN A 116 7.69 3.07 1.04
CA ASN A 116 8.27 3.61 -0.19
C ASN A 116 8.82 2.49 -1.10
N ILE A 117 9.34 1.39 -0.53
CA ILE A 117 9.72 0.20 -1.32
C ILE A 117 8.48 -0.40 -2.01
N LEU A 118 7.34 -0.53 -1.31
CA LEU A 118 6.08 -1.01 -1.89
C LEU A 118 5.58 -0.11 -3.03
N GLU A 119 5.65 1.21 -2.84
CA GLU A 119 5.31 2.19 -3.89
C GLU A 119 6.24 2.06 -5.10
N GLY A 120 7.55 1.90 -4.88
CA GLY A 120 8.53 1.70 -5.95
C GLY A 120 8.33 0.40 -6.72
N MET A 121 8.08 -0.71 -6.03
CA MET A 121 7.74 -1.99 -6.67
C MET A 121 6.47 -1.89 -7.51
N THR A 122 5.48 -1.10 -7.06
CA THR A 122 4.23 -0.89 -7.80
C THR A 122 4.49 -0.21 -9.15
N ILE A 123 5.36 0.81 -9.17
CA ILE A 123 5.78 1.46 -10.42
C ILE A 123 6.57 0.50 -11.30
N GLN A 124 7.51 -0.26 -10.72
CA GLN A 124 8.30 -1.23 -11.47
C GLN A 124 7.40 -2.28 -12.15
N ALA A 125 6.44 -2.85 -11.41
CA ALA A 125 5.47 -3.80 -11.95
C ALA A 125 4.60 -3.19 -13.06
N GLN A 126 4.28 -1.89 -12.97
CA GLN A 126 3.52 -1.19 -13.99
C GLN A 126 4.33 -0.94 -15.28
N VAL A 127 5.64 -0.71 -15.15
CA VAL A 127 6.54 -0.52 -16.30
C VAL A 127 6.79 -1.84 -17.02
N GLU A 128 7.06 -2.90 -16.27
CA GLU A 128 7.36 -4.23 -16.81
C GLU A 128 6.65 -5.30 -15.96
N HIS A 129 5.60 -5.89 -16.52
CA HIS A 129 4.87 -6.97 -15.85
C HIS A 129 5.78 -8.17 -15.55
N GLY A 130 5.69 -8.71 -14.33
CA GLY A 130 6.51 -9.85 -13.88
C GLY A 130 7.98 -9.52 -13.55
N SER A 131 8.38 -8.24 -13.61
CA SER A 131 9.74 -7.78 -13.27
C SER A 131 10.05 -7.84 -11.77
N VAL A 132 9.03 -7.66 -10.91
CA VAL A 132 9.20 -7.68 -9.46
C VAL A 132 9.44 -9.11 -8.99
N LYS A 133 10.66 -9.38 -8.51
CA LYS A 133 11.02 -10.65 -7.86
C LYS A 133 10.82 -10.54 -6.36
N ILE A 134 9.60 -10.81 -5.87
CA ILE A 134 9.23 -10.52 -4.48
C ILE A 134 10.15 -11.18 -3.44
N ASN A 135 10.61 -12.40 -3.71
CA ASN A 135 11.53 -13.11 -2.81
C ASN A 135 12.88 -12.39 -2.68
N ASP A 136 13.33 -11.71 -3.73
CA ASP A 136 14.56 -10.91 -3.66
C ASP A 136 14.36 -9.67 -2.82
N TYR A 137 13.25 -8.94 -3.02
CA TYR A 137 12.88 -7.80 -2.17
C TYR A 137 12.75 -8.20 -0.70
N TRP A 138 12.00 -9.27 -0.42
CA TRP A 138 11.79 -9.76 0.94
C TRP A 138 13.12 -10.07 1.64
N LYS A 139 14.05 -10.78 0.98
CA LYS A 139 15.36 -11.07 1.56
C LYS A 139 16.15 -9.83 1.98
N ARG A 140 15.97 -8.67 1.33
CA ARG A 140 16.64 -7.42 1.70
C ARG A 140 15.88 -6.69 2.80
N VAL A 141 14.54 -6.71 2.73
CA VAL A 141 13.66 -6.14 3.75
C VAL A 141 13.83 -6.84 5.08
N GLU A 142 13.83 -8.18 5.10
CA GLU A 142 14.04 -9.00 6.28
C GLU A 142 15.39 -8.68 6.94
N LYS A 143 16.48 -8.66 6.16
CA LYS A 143 17.80 -8.25 6.65
C LYS A 143 17.84 -6.83 7.21
N LEU A 144 17.09 -5.90 6.62
CA LEU A 144 17.01 -4.53 7.10
C LEU A 144 16.27 -4.45 8.45
N ILE A 145 15.17 -5.19 8.58
CA ILE A 145 14.41 -5.29 9.84
C ILE A 145 15.29 -5.91 10.93
N GLU A 146 15.99 -7.00 10.62
CA GLU A 146 16.95 -7.64 11.54
C GLU A 146 18.07 -6.70 11.97
N PHE A 147 18.63 -5.93 11.02
CA PHE A 147 19.67 -4.95 11.31
C PHE A 147 19.18 -3.87 12.28
N GLU A 148 17.99 -3.30 12.04
CA GLU A 148 17.40 -2.30 12.93
C GLU A 148 17.08 -2.87 14.31
N LYS A 149 16.72 -4.16 14.41
CA LYS A 149 16.48 -4.83 15.70
C LYS A 149 17.75 -4.98 16.54
N VAL A 150 18.88 -5.25 15.90
CA VAL A 150 20.17 -5.46 16.58
C VAL A 150 20.87 -4.12 16.91
N ALA A 151 20.55 -3.04 16.19
CA ALA A 151 21.17 -1.73 16.35
C ALA A 151 20.60 -0.89 17.51
N GLN A 152 19.56 -1.39 18.19
CA GLN A 152 18.95 -0.81 19.39
C GLN A 152 19.75 -1.20 20.65
#